data_AF-A0AAE5P182-F1
#
_entry.id   AF-A0AAE5P182-F1
#
_cell.length_a   1.000
_cell.length_b   1.000
_cell.length_c   1.000
_cell.angle_alpha   90.00
_cell.angle_beta   90.00
_cell.angle_gamma   90.00
#
_symmetry.space_group_name_H-M   'P 1'
#
loop_
_entity.id
_entity.type
_entity.pdbx_description
1 polymer ?
#
loop_
_entity_poly.entity_id
_entity_poly.type
_entity_poly.pdbx_seq_one_letter_code
_entity_poly.pdbx_strand_id
1 'polypeptide(L)'
;MRKKIVYVEGESDAIFLTLLNKVKNLCIDGIFSCKSNTKLFEKSESIKEYLKVKDIYIVFDSDNQTKETKIQEIKKQLQKNPTKEYRLNDEEFNQIKIFLLPENDETKHHPNYCELESLLEKMAKESENKAFYTSFRQHYNALFDEVKQIKPIQSEQKNALNVGYNPISRFLFV
;
A
#
# COMPACT_ATOMS: atom_id res chain seq x y z
N MET A 1 -15.05 15.07 -6.33
CA MET A 1 -13.83 14.88 -5.50
C MET A 1 -12.78 14.21 -6.38
N ARG A 2 -11.55 14.71 -6.42
CA ARG A 2 -10.49 14.09 -7.23
C ARG A 2 -10.15 12.72 -6.63
N LYS A 3 -10.02 11.71 -7.49
CA LYS A 3 -9.68 10.34 -7.06
C LYS A 3 -8.27 10.32 -6.48
N LYS A 4 -8.04 9.51 -5.45
CA LYS A 4 -6.76 9.44 -4.73
C LYS A 4 -6.01 8.16 -5.09
N ILE A 5 -4.70 8.27 -5.28
CA ILE A 5 -3.77 7.14 -5.31
C ILE A 5 -2.90 7.20 -4.06
N VAL A 6 -2.71 6.06 -3.41
CA VAL A 6 -1.86 5.93 -2.24
C VAL A 6 -0.71 4.97 -2.52
N TYR A 7 0.50 5.39 -2.18
CA TYR A 7 1.68 4.53 -2.14
C TYR A 7 2.07 4.27 -0.69
N VAL A 8 2.33 3.01 -0.37
CA VAL A 8 2.70 2.56 0.97
C VAL A 8 3.98 1.73 0.93
N GLU A 9 4.61 1.55 2.08
CA GLU A 9 5.89 0.87 2.20
C GLU A 9 5.74 -0.65 2.00
N GLY A 10 4.89 -1.28 2.81
CA GLY A 10 4.69 -2.73 2.86
C GLY A 10 3.43 -3.22 2.16
N GLU A 11 3.35 -4.53 1.96
CA GLU A 11 2.10 -5.17 1.47
C GLU A 11 1.03 -5.22 2.59
N SER A 12 1.46 -5.33 3.85
CA SER A 12 0.60 -5.21 5.04
C SER A 12 -0.14 -3.88 5.07
N ASP A 13 0.56 -2.77 4.87
CA ASP A 13 -0.02 -1.43 4.83
C ASP A 13 -1.05 -1.28 3.71
N ALA A 14 -0.76 -1.88 2.55
CA ALA A 14 -1.63 -1.83 1.39
C ALA A 14 -2.95 -2.55 1.68
N ILE A 15 -2.87 -3.72 2.32
CA ILE A 15 -4.03 -4.50 2.75
C ILE A 15 -4.82 -3.71 3.80
N PHE A 16 -4.16 -3.15 4.80
CA PHE A 16 -4.80 -2.35 5.83
C PHE A 16 -5.57 -1.16 5.24
N LEU A 17 -4.91 -0.34 4.42
CA LEU A 17 -5.56 0.83 3.81
C LEU A 17 -6.69 0.43 2.86
N THR A 18 -6.58 -0.73 2.19
CA THR A 18 -7.66 -1.26 1.35
C THR A 18 -8.90 -1.57 2.18
N LEU A 19 -8.73 -2.22 3.33
CA LEU A 19 -9.82 -2.52 4.26
C LEU A 19 -10.38 -1.23 4.87
N LEU A 20 -9.52 -0.31 5.29
CA LEU A 20 -9.94 0.99 5.83
C LEU A 20 -10.74 1.79 4.80
N ASN A 21 -10.31 1.81 3.54
CA ASN A 21 -11.01 2.48 2.44
C ASN A 21 -12.40 1.87 2.21
N LYS A 22 -12.57 0.54 2.31
CA LYS A 22 -13.88 -0.13 2.23
C LYS A 22 -14.80 0.28 3.37
N VAL A 23 -14.29 0.33 4.60
CA VAL A 23 -15.11 0.62 5.79
C VAL A 23 -15.46 2.11 5.91
N LYS A 24 -14.53 3.01 5.55
CA LYS A 24 -14.70 4.46 5.71
C LYS A 24 -15.04 5.20 4.41
N ASN A 25 -15.08 4.51 3.28
CA ASN A 25 -15.30 5.08 1.95
C ASN A 25 -14.40 6.31 1.67
N LEU A 26 -13.07 6.12 1.77
CA LEU A 26 -12.09 7.20 1.66
C LEU A 26 -11.88 7.72 0.21
N CYS A 27 -12.60 7.11 -0.75
CA CYS A 27 -12.52 7.36 -2.19
C CYS A 27 -11.10 7.20 -2.76
N ILE A 28 -10.36 6.21 -2.23
CA ILE A 28 -9.06 5.82 -2.78
C ILE A 28 -9.30 4.86 -3.95
N ASP A 29 -8.73 5.20 -5.10
CA ASP A 29 -8.93 4.50 -6.38
C ASP A 29 -7.84 3.45 -6.63
N GLY A 30 -6.68 3.60 -5.97
CA GLY A 30 -5.59 2.63 -6.05
C GLY A 30 -4.65 2.77 -4.86
N ILE A 31 -4.21 1.63 -4.32
CA ILE A 31 -3.24 1.52 -3.23
C ILE A 31 -2.12 0.61 -3.72
N PHE A 32 -0.88 1.10 -3.71
CA PHE A 32 0.28 0.41 -4.24
C PHE A 32 1.36 0.25 -3.17
N SER A 33 1.77 -0.99 -2.92
CA SER A 33 2.96 -1.26 -2.12
C SER A 33 4.23 -1.00 -2.91
N CYS A 34 5.21 -0.36 -2.29
CA CYS A 34 6.55 -0.19 -2.81
C CYS A 34 7.46 -1.38 -2.50
N LYS A 35 7.00 -2.37 -1.72
CA LYS A 35 7.78 -3.54 -1.28
C LYS A 35 9.08 -3.15 -0.55
N SER A 36 9.09 -1.99 0.11
CA SER A 36 10.15 -1.31 0.88
C SER A 36 10.17 0.18 0.53
N ASN A 37 10.47 1.03 1.52
CA ASN A 37 10.74 2.45 1.33
C ASN A 37 11.82 2.75 0.27
N THR A 38 12.82 1.88 0.07
CA THR A 38 13.93 2.08 -0.87
C THR A 38 13.54 1.97 -2.35
N LYS A 39 12.34 1.47 -2.65
CA LYS A 39 11.91 1.10 -4.01
C LYS A 39 10.83 2.01 -4.58
N LEU A 40 10.54 3.14 -3.95
CA LEU A 40 9.55 4.09 -4.47
C LEU A 40 9.91 4.62 -5.87
N PHE A 41 11.20 4.71 -6.19
CA PHE A 41 11.66 5.10 -7.53
C PHE A 41 11.18 4.16 -8.65
N GLU A 42 10.90 2.89 -8.35
CA GLU A 42 10.33 1.93 -9.32
C GLU A 42 8.90 2.30 -9.72
N LYS A 43 8.24 3.17 -8.95
CA LYS A 43 6.88 3.64 -9.20
C LYS A 43 6.83 5.02 -9.86
N SER A 44 7.97 5.66 -10.13
CA SER A 44 8.03 7.06 -10.58
C SER A 44 7.28 7.33 -11.89
N GLU A 45 7.27 6.39 -12.84
CA GLU A 45 6.45 6.49 -14.06
C GLU A 45 4.97 6.63 -13.70
N SER A 46 4.43 5.68 -12.95
CA SER A 46 3.02 5.69 -12.53
C SER A 46 2.66 6.93 -11.70
N ILE A 47 3.57 7.38 -10.82
CA ILE A 47 3.37 8.58 -10.01
C ILE A 47 3.25 9.80 -10.94
N LYS A 48 4.15 9.94 -11.91
CA LYS A 48 4.16 11.06 -12.84
C LYS A 48 2.91 11.09 -13.73
N GLU A 49 2.43 9.94 -14.16
CA GLU A 49 1.17 9.85 -14.93
C GLU A 49 -0.04 10.18 -14.08
N TYR A 50 -0.12 9.62 -12.86
CA TYR A 50 -1.26 9.86 -11.98
C TYR A 50 -1.33 11.30 -11.47
N LEU A 51 -0.19 11.99 -11.27
CA LEU A 51 -0.18 13.41 -10.86
C LEU A 51 -0.98 14.32 -11.79
N LYS A 52 -1.11 13.95 -13.07
CA LYS A 52 -1.89 14.72 -14.06
C LYS A 52 -3.39 14.74 -13.75
N VAL A 53 -3.91 13.68 -13.12
CA VAL A 53 -5.38 13.44 -13.03
C VAL A 53 -5.87 13.04 -11.64
N LYS A 54 -4.99 12.61 -10.73
CA LYS A 54 -5.30 12.16 -9.37
C LYS A 54 -4.47 12.89 -8.32
N ASP A 55 -4.96 12.90 -7.09
CA ASP A 55 -4.17 13.32 -5.94
C ASP A 55 -3.32 12.13 -5.48
N ILE A 56 -2.04 12.38 -5.19
CA ILE A 56 -1.11 11.34 -4.76
C ILE A 56 -0.77 11.51 -3.28
N TYR A 57 -0.83 10.40 -2.58
CA TYR A 57 -0.50 10.26 -1.19
C TYR A 57 0.62 9.23 -1.05
N ILE A 58 1.64 9.54 -0.25
CA ILE A 58 2.66 8.58 0.17
C ILE A 58 2.51 8.43 1.68
N VAL A 59 2.27 7.20 2.15
CA VAL A 59 2.05 6.88 3.56
C VAL A 59 3.08 5.85 3.97
N PHE A 60 4.14 6.29 4.63
CA PHE A 60 5.23 5.42 5.11
C PHE A 60 5.29 5.46 6.63
N ASP A 61 5.96 4.46 7.20
CA ASP A 61 6.20 4.47 8.63
C ASP A 61 7.26 5.53 8.96
N SER A 62 7.06 6.19 10.10
CA SER A 62 8.03 7.06 10.73
C SER A 62 9.07 6.15 11.40
N ASP A 63 9.96 5.58 10.59
CA ASP A 63 11.24 5.03 11.04
C ASP A 63 11.95 6.02 11.95
N ASN A 64 12.91 5.58 12.79
CA ASN A 64 13.73 6.38 13.74
C ASN A 64 14.44 7.66 13.20
N GLN A 65 14.13 8.11 11.99
CA GLN A 65 14.55 9.33 11.30
C GLN A 65 13.59 10.50 11.51
N THR A 66 14.07 11.73 11.31
CA THR A 66 13.20 12.91 11.32
C THR A 66 12.35 12.98 10.05
N LYS A 67 11.23 13.70 10.12
CA LYS A 67 10.32 13.92 8.99
C LYS A 67 11.04 14.54 7.80
N GLU A 68 11.90 15.53 8.04
CA GLU A 68 12.69 16.20 7.00
C GLU A 68 13.60 15.22 6.29
N THR A 69 14.29 14.35 7.04
CA THR A 69 15.21 13.35 6.49
C THR A 69 14.47 12.40 5.55
N LYS A 70 13.31 11.90 5.99
CA LYS A 70 12.48 10.98 5.20
C LYS A 70 11.92 11.66 3.95
N ILE A 71 11.47 12.92 4.06
CA ILE A 71 11.02 13.71 2.89
C ILE A 71 12.16 13.91 1.89
N GLN A 72 13.37 14.22 2.34
CA GLN A 72 14.53 14.36 1.45
C GLN A 72 14.91 13.04 0.77
N GLU A 73 14.77 11.92 1.48
CA GLU A 73 14.96 10.59 0.89
C GLU A 73 13.94 10.32 -0.22
N ILE A 74 12.64 10.53 0.05
CA ILE A 74 11.55 10.39 -0.92
C ILE A 74 11.79 11.32 -2.12
N LYS A 75 12.20 12.57 -1.87
CA LYS A 75 12.55 13.55 -2.92
C LYS A 75 13.68 13.03 -3.80
N LYS A 76 14.75 12.50 -3.22
CA LYS A 76 15.86 11.88 -3.96
C LYS A 76 15.37 10.71 -4.82
N GLN A 77 14.52 9.85 -4.26
CA GLN A 77 13.98 8.70 -4.99
C GLN A 77 13.09 9.09 -6.17
N LEU A 78 12.35 10.20 -6.10
CA LEU A 78 11.45 10.63 -7.17
C LEU A 78 12.10 11.61 -8.18
N GLN A 79 13.14 12.33 -7.78
CA GLN A 79 13.76 13.36 -8.64
C GLN A 79 15.13 12.96 -9.20
N LYS A 80 15.87 12.03 -8.57
CA LYS A 80 17.25 11.67 -8.99
C LYS A 80 17.37 10.24 -9.51
N ASN A 81 16.80 9.28 -8.80
CA ASN A 81 16.95 7.86 -9.10
C ASN A 81 16.25 7.39 -10.40
N PRO A 82 15.08 7.93 -10.82
CA PRO A 82 14.39 7.46 -12.02
C PRO A 82 15.11 7.89 -13.30
N THR A 83 14.72 7.29 -14.42
CA THR A 83 15.12 7.76 -15.76
C THR A 83 14.69 9.22 -15.95
N LYS A 84 15.44 9.98 -16.76
CA LYS A 84 15.24 11.44 -16.91
C LYS A 84 13.79 11.83 -17.23
N GLU A 85 13.10 11.02 -18.02
CA GLU A 85 11.70 11.22 -18.39
C GLU A 85 10.74 11.20 -17.20
N TYR A 86 10.98 10.33 -16.22
CA TYR A 86 10.08 10.12 -15.07
C TYR A 86 10.54 10.81 -13.79
N ARG A 87 11.61 11.60 -13.84
CA ARG A 87 12.01 12.46 -12.71
C ARG A 87 10.94 13.52 -12.48
N LEU A 88 10.54 13.69 -11.23
CA LEU A 88 9.65 14.78 -10.85
C LEU A 88 10.45 16.08 -10.76
N ASN A 89 9.82 17.20 -11.13
CA ASN A 89 10.30 18.53 -10.77
C ASN A 89 9.80 18.92 -9.37
N ASP A 90 10.18 20.10 -8.87
CA ASP A 90 9.78 20.55 -7.54
C ASP A 90 8.28 20.86 -7.43
N GLU A 91 7.67 21.37 -8.51
CA GLU A 91 6.22 21.67 -8.54
C GLU A 91 5.39 20.38 -8.54
N GLU A 92 5.80 19.37 -9.30
CA GLU A 92 5.21 18.02 -9.30
C GLU A 92 5.37 17.35 -7.94
N PHE A 93 6.56 17.46 -7.33
CA PHE A 93 6.83 16.89 -6.01
C PHE A 93 5.97 17.53 -4.92
N ASN A 94 5.81 18.86 -4.94
CA ASN A 94 5.03 19.60 -3.95
C ASN A 94 3.52 19.29 -4.02
N GLN A 95 3.03 18.71 -5.11
CA GLN A 95 1.65 18.22 -5.22
C GLN A 95 1.42 16.91 -4.46
N ILE A 96 2.48 16.16 -4.15
CA ILE A 96 2.39 14.90 -3.41
C ILE A 96 2.22 15.18 -1.92
N LYS A 97 1.23 14.53 -1.30
CA LYS A 97 1.01 14.60 0.14
C LYS A 97 1.70 13.43 0.83
N ILE A 98 2.70 13.73 1.66
CA ILE A 98 3.47 12.72 2.39
C ILE A 98 3.01 12.66 3.84
N PHE A 99 2.61 11.47 4.28
CA PHE A 99 2.25 11.15 5.65
C PHE A 99 3.27 10.15 6.19
N LEU A 100 3.80 10.44 7.37
CA LEU A 100 4.68 9.54 8.11
C LEU A 100 3.92 9.11 9.37
N LEU A 101 3.72 7.81 9.56
CA LEU A 101 2.93 7.27 10.66
C LEU A 101 3.83 6.49 11.62
N PRO A 102 3.75 6.72 12.93
CA PRO A 102 2.90 7.67 13.66
C PRO A 102 3.38 9.11 13.42
N GLU A 103 2.47 10.08 13.57
CA GLU A 103 2.80 11.50 13.46
C GLU A 103 3.80 11.84 14.58
N ASN A 104 5.06 11.99 14.21
CA ASN A 104 6.14 12.14 15.17
C ASN A 104 6.33 13.63 15.43
N ASP A 105 6.05 14.06 16.66
CA ASP A 105 6.17 15.45 17.12
C ASP A 105 7.65 15.86 17.25
N GLU A 106 8.39 15.85 16.13
CA GLU A 106 9.76 16.35 15.85
C GLU A 106 10.89 16.07 16.88
N THR A 107 10.60 15.45 18.01
CA THR A 107 11.43 15.51 19.21
C THR A 107 11.76 14.14 19.77
N LYS A 108 10.88 13.12 19.67
CA LYS A 108 11.16 11.76 20.14
C LYS A 108 10.39 10.68 19.38
N HIS A 109 11.17 9.81 18.72
CA HIS A 109 10.72 8.49 18.32
C HIS A 109 10.26 7.67 19.51
N HIS A 110 9.03 7.19 19.44
CA HIS A 110 8.42 6.42 20.50
C HIS A 110 8.22 4.98 19.99
N PRO A 111 9.07 4.02 20.41
CA PRO A 111 9.15 2.67 19.81
C PRO A 111 7.85 1.87 19.90
N ASN A 112 6.91 2.29 20.75
CA ASN A 112 5.60 1.67 20.91
C ASN A 112 4.57 2.11 19.84
N TYR A 113 4.92 3.02 18.94
CA TYR A 113 3.99 3.59 17.97
C TYR A 113 4.39 3.33 16.52
N CYS A 114 5.42 2.52 16.27
CA CYS A 114 6.11 2.45 14.98
C CYS A 114 5.31 1.90 13.79
N GLU A 115 4.20 1.19 14.00
CA GLU A 115 3.57 0.42 12.92
C GLU A 115 2.06 0.68 12.84
N LEU A 116 1.54 0.72 11.61
CA LEU A 116 0.12 0.80 11.28
C LEU A 116 -0.73 -0.26 12.03
N GLU A 117 -0.13 -1.41 12.30
CA GLU A 117 -0.71 -2.54 13.03
C GLU A 117 -0.94 -2.23 14.52
N SER A 118 -0.06 -1.44 15.13
CA SER A 118 -0.24 -0.97 16.52
C SER A 118 -1.40 0.03 16.64
N LEU A 119 -1.61 0.85 15.59
CA LEU A 119 -2.75 1.76 15.47
C LEU A 119 -4.08 1.00 15.43
N LEU A 120 -4.12 -0.13 14.72
CA LEU A 120 -5.27 -1.05 14.71
C LEU A 120 -5.60 -1.61 16.09
N GLU A 121 -4.57 -2.09 16.79
CA GLU A 121 -4.74 -2.67 18.11
C GLU A 121 -5.27 -1.62 19.11
N LYS A 122 -4.79 -0.39 19.02
CA LYS A 122 -5.29 0.74 19.83
C LYS A 122 -6.73 1.10 19.49
N MET A 123 -7.08 1.24 18.21
CA MET A 123 -8.47 1.46 17.78
C MET A 123 -9.42 0.32 18.20
N ALA A 124 -8.90 -0.91 18.31
CA ALA A 124 -9.66 -2.05 18.79
C ALA A 124 -9.89 -2.03 20.31
N LYS A 125 -8.88 -1.59 21.08
CA LYS A 125 -8.90 -1.51 22.55
C LYS A 125 -9.69 -0.29 23.05
N GLU A 126 -9.58 0.85 22.37
CA GLU A 126 -10.32 2.07 22.65
C GLU A 126 -11.76 1.94 22.12
N SER A 127 -12.58 1.29 22.94
CA SER A 127 -13.91 0.72 22.67
C SER A 127 -15.01 1.62 22.04
N GLU A 128 -14.73 2.88 21.70
CA GLU A 128 -15.70 3.79 21.06
C GLU A 128 -16.04 3.40 19.61
N ASN A 129 -15.30 2.46 19.01
CA ASN A 129 -15.50 2.04 17.62
C ASN A 129 -15.68 0.51 17.46
N LYS A 130 -16.29 -0.17 18.43
CA LYS A 130 -16.56 -1.63 18.37
C LYS A 130 -17.23 -2.06 17.06
N ALA A 131 -18.16 -1.27 16.53
CA ALA A 131 -18.82 -1.52 15.24
C ALA A 131 -17.83 -1.44 14.06
N PHE A 132 -16.94 -0.43 14.07
CA PHE A 132 -15.87 -0.30 13.08
C PHE A 132 -14.90 -1.48 13.14
N TYR A 133 -14.43 -1.87 14.33
CA TYR A 133 -13.53 -3.01 14.49
C TYR A 133 -14.19 -4.32 14.04
N THR A 134 -15.47 -4.52 14.38
CA THR A 134 -16.23 -5.70 13.94
C THR A 134 -16.35 -5.74 12.42
N SER A 135 -16.69 -4.61 11.78
CA SER A 135 -16.75 -4.48 10.32
C SER A 135 -15.39 -4.74 9.68
N PHE A 136 -14.32 -4.12 10.20
CA PHE A 136 -12.96 -4.32 9.72
C PHE A 136 -12.54 -5.80 9.80
N ARG A 137 -12.79 -6.45 10.95
CA ARG A 137 -12.47 -7.86 11.17
C ARG A 137 -13.26 -8.78 10.23
N GLN A 138 -14.52 -8.48 9.95
CA GLN A 138 -15.32 -9.21 8.96
C GLN A 138 -14.69 -9.13 7.57
N HIS A 139 -14.32 -7.92 7.13
CA HIS A 139 -13.68 -7.73 5.82
C HIS A 139 -12.29 -8.38 5.76
N TYR A 140 -11.53 -8.33 6.85
CA TYR A 140 -10.22 -8.99 6.95
C TYR A 140 -10.37 -10.51 6.84
N ASN A 141 -11.30 -11.11 7.60
CA ASN A 141 -11.56 -12.55 7.54
C ASN A 141 -12.02 -12.99 6.13
N ALA A 142 -12.92 -12.23 5.51
CA ALA A 142 -13.37 -12.51 4.14
C ALA A 142 -12.20 -12.48 3.15
N LEU A 143 -11.33 -11.47 3.21
CA LEU A 143 -10.13 -11.40 2.37
C LEU A 143 -9.20 -12.59 2.63
N PHE A 144 -9.01 -12.96 3.89
CA PHE A 144 -8.15 -14.09 4.25
C PHE A 144 -8.71 -15.43 3.77
N ASP A 145 -10.02 -15.61 3.81
CA ASP A 145 -10.71 -16.80 3.31
C ASP A 145 -10.64 -16.88 1.77
N GLU A 146 -10.79 -15.76 1.07
CA GLU A 146 -10.57 -15.68 -0.39
C GLU A 146 -9.13 -16.10 -0.76
N VAL A 147 -8.12 -15.55 -0.07
CA VAL A 147 -6.71 -15.92 -0.29
C VAL A 147 -6.47 -17.41 0.02
N LYS A 148 -7.11 -17.94 1.05
CA LYS A 148 -7.05 -19.37 1.37
C LYS A 148 -7.70 -20.24 0.31
N GLN A 149 -8.72 -19.78 -0.42
CA GLN A 149 -9.31 -20.54 -1.53
C GLN A 149 -8.42 -20.54 -2.78
N ILE A 150 -7.62 -19.49 -2.98
CA ILE A 150 -6.68 -19.39 -4.12
C ILE A 150 -5.50 -20.37 -3.97
N LYS A 151 -4.97 -20.57 -2.75
CA LYS A 151 -3.83 -21.49 -2.52
C LYS A 151 -4.09 -22.94 -2.95
N PRO A 152 -5.23 -23.57 -2.61
CA PRO A 152 -5.66 -24.87 -3.12
C PRO A 152 -5.71 -24.91 -4.66
N ILE A 153 -6.31 -23.91 -5.29
CA ILE A 153 -6.45 -23.83 -6.76
C ILE A 153 -5.06 -23.74 -7.42
N GLN A 154 -4.13 -22.95 -6.86
CA GLN A 154 -2.75 -22.87 -7.36
C GLN A 154 -1.99 -24.19 -7.16
N SER A 155 -2.23 -24.90 -6.05
CA SER A 155 -1.62 -26.22 -5.81
C SER A 155 -2.16 -27.29 -6.76
N GLU A 156 -3.46 -27.27 -7.08
CA GLU A 156 -4.07 -28.15 -8.07
C GLU A 156 -3.58 -27.86 -9.49
N GLN A 157 -3.46 -26.59 -9.88
CA GLN A 157 -2.87 -26.20 -11.17
C GLN A 157 -1.39 -26.61 -11.29
N LYS A 158 -0.61 -26.43 -10.23
CA LYS A 158 0.81 -26.82 -10.20
C LYS A 158 0.98 -28.34 -10.23
N ASN A 159 0.10 -29.09 -9.57
CA ASN A 159 0.06 -30.54 -9.65
C ASN A 159 -0.38 -30.99 -11.06
N ALA A 160 -1.41 -30.40 -11.66
CA ALA A 160 -1.83 -30.70 -13.02
C ALA A 160 -0.70 -30.47 -14.06
N LEU A 161 0.04 -29.36 -13.95
CA LEU A 161 1.22 -29.09 -14.78
C LEU A 161 2.34 -30.14 -14.58
N ASN A 162 2.55 -30.63 -13.35
CA ASN A 162 3.55 -31.67 -13.05
C ASN A 162 3.12 -33.09 -13.50
N VAL A 163 1.82 -33.36 -13.63
CA VAL A 163 1.30 -34.66 -14.13
C VAL A 163 1.17 -34.66 -15.67
N GLY A 164 1.84 -33.73 -16.36
CA GLY A 164 1.85 -33.65 -17.83
C GLY A 164 0.55 -33.10 -18.45
N TYR A 165 -0.34 -32.52 -17.65
CA TYR A 165 -1.56 -31.89 -18.16
C TYR A 165 -1.22 -30.48 -18.68
N ASN A 166 -1.09 -30.36 -20.00
CA ASN A 166 -1.01 -29.08 -20.69
C ASN A 166 -2.43 -28.50 -20.85
N PRO A 167 -2.78 -27.34 -20.27
CA PRO A 167 -4.15 -26.79 -20.33
C PRO A 167 -4.63 -26.45 -21.76
N ILE A 168 -3.72 -26.41 -22.73
CA ILE A 168 -4.02 -26.08 -24.13
C ILE A 168 -4.72 -27.24 -24.86
N SER A 169 -4.59 -28.48 -24.40
CA SER A 169 -5.16 -29.63 -25.12
C SER A 169 -6.69 -29.77 -25.02
N ARG A 170 -7.36 -28.99 -24.17
CA ARG A 170 -8.84 -28.99 -24.09
C ARG A 170 -9.52 -28.00 -25.05
N PHE A 171 -8.76 -27.17 -25.77
CA PHE A 171 -9.28 -26.27 -26.81
C PHE A 171 -9.06 -26.79 -28.24
N LEU A 172 -8.40 -27.94 -28.41
CA LEU A 172 -8.02 -28.50 -29.73
C LEU A 172 -8.74 -29.79 -30.12
N PHE A 173 -9.67 -30.29 -29.29
CA PHE A 173 -10.57 -31.39 -29.66
C PHE A 173 -12.01 -30.99 -29.38
N VAL A 174 -12.56 -30.22 -30.32
CA VAL A 174 -13.98 -30.32 -30.72
C VAL A 174 -14.12 -31.58 -31.57
#